data_AF-A0A923SG13-F1
#
_entry.id   AF-A0A923SG13-F1
#
_cell.length_a   1.000
_cell.length_b   1.000
_cell.length_c   1.000
_cell.angle_alpha   90.00
_cell.angle_beta   90.00
_cell.angle_gamma   90.00
#
_symmetry.space_group_name_H-M   'P 1'
#
loop_
_entity.id
_entity.type
_entity.pdbx_description
1 polymer ?
#
loop_
_entity_poly.entity_id
_entity_poly.type
_entity_poly.pdbx_seq_one_letter_code
_entity_poly.pdbx_strand_id
1 'polypeptide(L)'
;MDEWKDFQKLDDVAKQKKLPEWLQKVRDGNKFNKERASFYPHNEIYLEKPVGLGGKGKYVILDSYNNVKGEIISRKFTQFDDIQETTGLQYIKELKSKYPVNAKIAQVDSNINGSNKALKDVKEIKGDLILEIPAQKSGKISYTILKYARDNDIKIRDINGKIYK
;
A
#
# COMPACT_ATOMS: atom_id res chain seq x y z
N MET A 1 9.70 -27.78 -45.88
CA MET A 1 8.49 -27.05 -45.49
C MET A 1 8.18 -27.43 -44.03
N ASP A 2 8.91 -26.83 -43.09
CA ASP A 2 8.74 -27.08 -41.64
C ASP A 2 8.78 -25.74 -40.87
N GLU A 3 8.36 -24.66 -41.54
CA GLU A 3 8.31 -23.30 -40.97
C GLU A 3 7.30 -23.20 -39.81
N TRP A 4 6.31 -24.10 -39.77
CA TRP A 4 5.23 -24.09 -38.77
C TRP A 4 5.66 -24.61 -37.39
N LYS A 5 6.73 -25.42 -37.32
CA LYS A 5 7.29 -25.88 -36.03
C LYS A 5 8.13 -24.80 -35.35
N ASP A 6 8.74 -23.91 -36.12
CA ASP A 6 9.52 -22.81 -35.57
C ASP A 6 8.62 -21.68 -35.03
N PHE A 7 7.46 -21.44 -35.63
CA PHE A 7 6.45 -20.53 -35.06
C PHE A 7 5.87 -21.05 -33.73
N GLN A 8 5.57 -22.36 -33.63
CA GLN A 8 5.13 -22.95 -32.36
C GLN A 8 6.21 -22.87 -31.27
N LYS A 9 7.49 -23.09 -31.61
CA LYS A 9 8.61 -22.90 -30.67
C LYS A 9 8.78 -21.44 -30.25
N LEU A 10 8.60 -20.48 -31.15
CA LEU A 10 8.67 -19.06 -30.83
C LEU A 10 7.51 -18.63 -29.92
N ASP A 11 6.30 -19.13 -30.14
CA ASP A 11 5.14 -18.92 -29.27
C ASP A 11 5.32 -19.56 -27.89
N ASP A 12 5.92 -20.75 -27.82
CA ASP A 12 6.21 -21.43 -26.55
C ASP A 12 7.36 -20.75 -25.78
N VAL A 13 8.38 -20.23 -26.48
CA VAL A 13 9.47 -19.43 -25.87
C VAL A 13 8.93 -18.07 -25.39
N ALA A 14 7.99 -17.46 -26.12
CA ALA A 14 7.32 -16.22 -25.70
C ALA A 14 6.40 -16.44 -24.49
N LYS A 15 5.74 -17.61 -24.38
CA LYS A 15 4.94 -18.01 -23.21
C LYS A 15 5.79 -18.40 -22.00
N GLN A 16 7.05 -18.80 -22.19
CA GLN A 16 7.92 -19.30 -21.10
C GLN A 16 8.79 -18.25 -20.41
N LYS A 17 8.83 -16.99 -20.86
CA LYS A 17 9.59 -15.96 -20.14
C LYS A 17 8.85 -15.54 -18.86
N LYS A 18 9.04 -16.33 -17.80
CA LYS A 18 8.71 -15.92 -16.43
C LYS A 18 9.34 -14.55 -16.21
N LEU A 19 8.49 -13.56 -15.89
CA LEU A 19 8.95 -12.23 -15.56
C LEU A 19 9.96 -12.31 -14.41
N PRO A 20 10.96 -11.42 -14.36
CA PRO A 20 11.83 -11.32 -13.19
C PRO A 20 10.98 -11.21 -11.91
N GLU A 21 11.39 -11.91 -10.85
CA GLU A 21 10.60 -12.00 -9.61
C GLU A 21 10.25 -10.62 -9.03
N TRP A 22 11.19 -9.67 -9.08
CA TRP A 22 10.98 -8.31 -8.62
C TRP A 22 9.86 -7.60 -9.40
N LEU A 23 9.74 -7.85 -10.71
CA LEU A 23 8.71 -7.25 -11.55
C LEU A 23 7.34 -7.89 -11.28
N GLN A 24 7.32 -9.20 -10.99
CA GLN A 24 6.09 -9.86 -10.56
C GLN A 24 5.59 -9.29 -9.22
N LYS A 25 6.47 -9.10 -8.24
CA LYS A 25 6.13 -8.47 -6.95
C LYS A 25 5.56 -7.06 -7.12
N VAL A 26 6.12 -6.25 -8.03
CA VAL A 26 5.58 -4.92 -8.35
C VAL A 26 4.18 -5.02 -8.97
N ARG A 27 3.98 -5.94 -9.93
CA ARG A 27 2.67 -6.15 -10.56
C ARG A 27 1.62 -6.62 -9.56
N ASP A 28 1.96 -7.55 -8.69
CA ASP A 28 1.06 -8.08 -7.68
C ASP A 28 0.71 -7.01 -6.64
N GLY A 29 1.69 -6.20 -6.22
CA GLY A 29 1.45 -5.04 -5.35
C GLY A 29 0.50 -4.03 -5.98
N ASN A 30 0.72 -3.66 -7.25
CA ASN A 30 -0.17 -2.73 -7.96
C ASN A 30 -1.58 -3.30 -8.16
N LYS A 31 -1.69 -4.60 -8.45
CA LYS A 31 -2.97 -5.29 -8.56
C LYS A 31 -3.73 -5.27 -7.23
N PHE A 32 -3.06 -5.66 -6.14
CA PHE A 32 -3.61 -5.61 -4.78
C PHE A 32 -4.08 -4.19 -4.42
N ASN A 33 -3.26 -3.17 -4.70
CA ASN A 33 -3.59 -1.77 -4.49
C ASN A 33 -4.89 -1.38 -5.23
N LYS A 34 -4.99 -1.74 -6.51
CA LYS A 34 -6.17 -1.45 -7.34
C LYS A 34 -7.43 -2.17 -6.84
N GLU A 35 -7.32 -3.45 -6.51
CA GLU A 35 -8.44 -4.26 -6.00
C GLU A 35 -8.99 -3.74 -4.67
N ARG A 36 -8.11 -3.23 -3.80
CA ARG A 36 -8.50 -2.71 -2.50
C ARG A 36 -9.08 -1.30 -2.55
N ALA A 37 -8.77 -0.51 -3.60
CA ALA A 37 -9.20 0.88 -3.68
C ALA A 37 -10.73 1.05 -3.65
N SER A 38 -11.48 0.11 -4.23
CA SER A 38 -12.95 0.14 -4.27
C SER A 38 -13.62 0.02 -2.89
N PHE A 39 -12.89 -0.41 -1.86
CA PHE A 39 -13.41 -0.55 -0.49
C PHE A 39 -13.33 0.75 0.32
N TYR A 40 -12.75 1.80 -0.26
CA TYR A 40 -12.51 3.07 0.41
C TYR A 40 -13.09 4.25 -0.38
N PRO A 41 -13.60 5.29 0.31
CA PRO A 41 -14.25 6.41 -0.35
C PRO A 41 -13.26 7.33 -1.08
N HIS A 42 -12.01 7.41 -0.60
CA HIS A 42 -10.98 8.28 -1.14
C HIS A 42 -9.69 7.49 -1.34
N ASN A 43 -9.06 7.67 -2.50
CA ASN A 43 -7.89 6.90 -2.93
C ASN A 43 -6.84 7.80 -3.55
N GLU A 44 -5.57 7.37 -3.47
CA GLU A 44 -4.41 8.09 -4.04
C GLU A 44 -4.36 9.57 -3.61
N ILE A 45 -4.46 9.80 -2.29
CA ILE A 45 -4.55 11.16 -1.73
C ILE A 45 -3.17 11.78 -1.65
N TYR A 46 -3.00 12.91 -2.32
CA TYR A 46 -1.77 13.68 -2.26
C TYR A 46 -1.70 14.43 -0.93
N LEU A 47 -0.67 14.17 -0.15
CA LEU A 47 -0.38 14.87 1.09
C LEU A 47 0.88 15.71 0.92
N GLU A 48 0.95 16.84 1.61
CA GLU A 48 2.20 17.59 1.71
C GLU A 48 3.28 16.71 2.30
N LYS A 49 4.45 16.69 1.67
CA LYS A 49 5.57 15.88 2.16
C LYS A 49 6.04 16.41 3.52
N PRO A 50 6.19 15.55 4.54
CA PRO A 50 6.75 15.97 5.83
C PRO A 50 8.16 16.57 5.68
N VAL A 51 8.46 17.60 6.47
CA VAL A 51 9.79 18.22 6.51
C VAL A 51 10.82 17.18 7.00
N GLY A 52 11.96 17.09 6.31
CA GLY A 52 13.00 16.13 6.62
C GLY A 52 12.77 14.71 6.05
N LEU A 53 11.61 14.43 5.46
CA LEU A 53 11.42 13.18 4.72
C LEU A 53 12.24 13.23 3.41
N GLY A 54 13.18 12.29 3.28
CA GLY A 54 14.03 12.16 2.10
C GLY A 54 13.26 11.88 0.80
N GLY A 55 13.98 11.93 -0.33
CA GLY A 55 13.42 11.68 -1.65
C GLY A 55 12.99 12.95 -2.41
N LYS A 56 12.83 12.80 -3.73
CA LYS A 56 12.43 13.88 -4.65
C LYS A 56 10.91 14.08 -4.62
N GLY A 57 10.45 15.30 -4.89
CA GLY A 57 9.02 15.64 -4.98
C GLY A 57 8.47 16.39 -3.77
N LYS A 58 7.30 17.00 -3.98
CA LYS A 58 6.60 17.86 -3.00
C LYS A 58 5.55 17.12 -2.16
N TYR A 59 5.15 15.93 -2.60
CA TYR A 59 4.02 15.19 -2.02
C TYR A 59 4.39 13.75 -1.71
N VAL A 60 3.65 13.16 -0.77
CA VAL A 60 3.51 11.71 -0.62
C VAL A 60 2.09 11.32 -0.98
N ILE A 61 1.88 10.10 -1.47
CA ILE A 61 0.56 9.63 -1.91
C ILE A 61 0.10 8.55 -0.93
N LEU A 62 -1.00 8.83 -0.24
CA LEU A 62 -1.68 7.89 0.62
C LEU A 62 -2.59 6.99 -0.21
N ASP A 63 -2.53 5.68 0.05
CA ASP A 63 -3.24 4.68 -0.74
C ASP A 63 -4.76 4.86 -0.65
N SER A 64 -5.30 4.99 0.56
CA SER A 64 -6.71 5.30 0.80
C SER A 64 -6.94 6.07 2.10
N TYR A 65 -8.03 6.86 2.14
CA TYR A 65 -8.49 7.57 3.32
C TYR A 65 -9.99 7.36 3.52
N ASN A 66 -10.41 7.03 4.73
CA ASN A 66 -11.81 7.04 5.14
C ASN A 66 -12.02 8.11 6.21
N ASN A 67 -12.47 9.28 5.78
CA ASN A 67 -12.73 10.42 6.66
C ASN A 67 -13.89 10.19 7.63
N VAL A 68 -14.89 9.36 7.26
CA VAL A 68 -16.04 9.05 8.12
C VAL A 68 -15.64 8.14 9.27
N LYS A 69 -14.84 7.10 8.99
CA LYS A 69 -14.34 6.17 10.02
C LYS A 69 -13.08 6.64 10.72
N GLY A 70 -12.42 7.67 10.19
CA GLY A 70 -11.09 8.07 10.66
C GLY A 70 -10.06 6.97 10.44
N GLU A 71 -9.91 6.51 9.20
CA GLU A 71 -8.90 5.50 8.85
C GLU A 71 -7.95 6.03 7.79
N ILE A 72 -6.64 5.94 8.06
CA ILE A 72 -5.55 6.32 7.16
C ILE A 72 -4.86 5.02 6.72
N ILE A 73 -5.04 4.64 5.46
CA ILE A 73 -4.68 3.30 4.99
C ILE A 73 -3.48 3.38 4.06
N SER A 74 -2.45 2.59 4.37
CA SER A 74 -1.44 2.20 3.39
C SER A 74 -1.42 0.70 3.22
N ARG A 75 -1.13 0.24 2.00
CA ARG A 75 -1.23 -1.15 1.60
C ARG A 75 0.15 -1.76 1.36
N LYS A 76 0.31 -3.00 1.80
CA LYS A 76 1.46 -3.84 1.42
C LYS A 76 0.98 -5.23 1.04
N PHE A 77 1.27 -5.63 -0.20
CA PHE A 77 1.04 -7.00 -0.63
C PHE A 77 2.19 -7.89 -0.18
N THR A 78 2.10 -8.41 1.05
CA THR A 78 3.17 -9.19 1.67
C THR A 78 2.64 -10.22 2.65
N GLN A 79 3.29 -11.38 2.69
CA GLN A 79 3.17 -12.36 3.76
C GLN A 79 4.36 -12.12 4.72
N PHE A 80 4.09 -11.83 5.98
CA PHE A 80 5.11 -11.46 6.97
C PHE A 80 6.05 -12.61 7.31
N ASP A 81 5.60 -13.85 7.15
CA ASP A 81 6.44 -15.04 7.32
C ASP A 81 7.36 -15.31 6.11
N ASP A 82 7.11 -14.65 4.97
CA ASP A 82 7.93 -14.76 3.76
C ASP A 82 9.02 -13.66 3.68
N ILE A 83 9.09 -12.78 4.67
CA ILE A 83 10.05 -11.66 4.71
C ILE A 83 10.88 -11.65 6.00
N GLN A 84 12.02 -10.97 5.94
CA GLN A 84 12.79 -10.71 7.14
C GLN A 84 12.02 -9.76 8.07
N GLU A 85 12.15 -9.98 9.37
CA GLU A 85 11.52 -9.15 10.40
C GLU A 85 11.88 -7.66 10.23
N THR A 86 13.14 -7.36 9.91
CA THR A 86 13.64 -6.01 9.63
C THR A 86 12.89 -5.33 8.48
N THR A 87 12.49 -6.08 7.45
CA THR A 87 11.69 -5.57 6.34
C THR A 87 10.29 -5.22 6.81
N GLY A 88 9.69 -6.06 7.66
CA GLY A 88 8.37 -5.80 8.24
C GLY A 88 8.37 -4.56 9.15
N LEU A 89 9.39 -4.43 10.01
CA LEU A 89 9.60 -3.23 10.84
C LEU A 89 9.77 -1.96 9.99
N GLN A 90 10.49 -2.06 8.88
CA GLN A 90 10.68 -0.95 7.96
C GLN A 90 9.35 -0.47 7.36
N TYR A 91 8.40 -1.36 7.05
CA TYR A 91 7.07 -0.94 6.58
C TYR A 91 6.31 -0.11 7.60
N ILE A 92 6.36 -0.49 8.89
CA ILE A 92 5.72 0.26 9.98
C ILE A 92 6.40 1.63 10.16
N LYS A 93 7.74 1.67 10.13
CA LYS A 93 8.52 2.90 10.24
C LYS A 93 8.23 3.87 9.09
N GLU A 94 8.15 3.36 7.86
CA GLU A 94 7.79 4.17 6.70
C GLU A 94 6.40 4.75 6.81
N LEU A 95 5.42 3.96 7.28
CA LEU A 95 4.05 4.42 7.46
C LEU A 95 3.99 5.63 8.40
N LYS A 96 4.63 5.52 9.56
CA LYS A 96 4.69 6.59 10.55
C LYS A 96 5.39 7.85 10.02
N SER A 97 6.49 7.66 9.30
CA SER A 97 7.31 8.76 8.78
C SER A 97 6.62 9.52 7.64
N LYS A 98 5.90 8.79 6.77
CA LYS A 98 5.18 9.37 5.62
C LYS A 98 3.89 10.05 6.03
N TYR A 99 3.19 9.50 7.02
CA TYR A 99 1.85 9.95 7.40
C TYR A 99 1.83 10.32 8.89
N PRO A 100 2.47 11.43 9.28
CA PRO A 100 2.35 11.94 10.63
C PRO A 100 0.89 12.30 10.95
N VAL A 101 0.57 12.35 12.24
CA VAL A 101 -0.73 12.83 12.72
C VAL A 101 -0.98 14.22 12.14
N ASN A 102 -2.20 14.44 11.63
CA ASN A 102 -2.62 15.70 10.98
C ASN A 102 -1.80 16.06 9.72
N ALA A 103 -1.31 15.08 8.96
CA ALA A 103 -0.68 15.35 7.67
C ALA A 103 -1.63 16.13 6.75
N LYS A 104 -1.11 17.20 6.15
CA LYS A 104 -1.91 18.13 5.33
C LYS A 104 -2.26 17.52 3.98
N ILE A 105 -3.52 17.63 3.60
CA ILE A 105 -4.01 17.25 2.27
C ILE A 105 -3.62 18.36 1.30
N ALA A 106 -2.88 18.01 0.25
CA ALA A 106 -2.45 18.96 -0.76
C ALA A 106 -3.65 19.47 -1.58
N GLN A 107 -3.71 20.77 -1.83
CA GLN A 107 -4.76 21.42 -2.62
C GLN A 107 -4.45 21.32 -4.13
N VAL A 108 -4.47 20.09 -4.64
CA VAL A 108 -4.25 19.76 -6.06
C VAL A 108 -5.52 19.21 -6.69
N ASP A 109 -5.68 19.34 -8.01
CA ASP A 109 -6.90 18.94 -8.73
C ASP A 109 -7.35 17.50 -8.44
N SER A 110 -6.40 16.56 -8.33
CA SER A 110 -6.68 15.14 -8.02
C SER A 110 -7.33 14.91 -6.65
N ASN A 111 -7.16 15.84 -5.71
CA ASN A 111 -7.78 15.76 -4.38
C ASN A 111 -9.10 16.54 -4.31
N ILE A 112 -9.21 17.68 -5.01
CA ILE A 112 -10.36 18.58 -4.88
C ILE A 112 -11.47 18.31 -5.92
N ASN A 113 -11.15 17.59 -7.00
CA ASN A 113 -12.09 17.21 -8.06
C ASN A 113 -12.22 15.68 -8.16
N GLY A 114 -13.15 15.20 -8.99
CA GLY A 114 -13.31 13.77 -9.27
C GLY A 114 -13.79 12.94 -8.08
N SER A 115 -13.19 11.75 -7.89
CA SER A 115 -13.56 10.79 -6.84
C SER A 115 -13.25 11.27 -5.42
N ASN A 116 -12.36 12.24 -5.27
CA ASN A 116 -11.94 12.78 -3.96
C ASN A 116 -12.64 14.09 -3.60
N LYS A 117 -13.56 14.61 -4.42
CA LYS A 117 -14.20 15.93 -4.25
C LYS A 117 -14.77 16.23 -2.85
N ALA A 118 -15.19 15.20 -2.11
CA ALA A 118 -15.70 15.38 -0.74
C ALA A 118 -14.61 15.80 0.27
N LEU A 119 -13.33 15.72 -0.11
CA LEU A 119 -12.19 16.18 0.68
C LEU A 119 -11.80 17.63 0.41
N LYS A 120 -12.49 18.35 -0.48
CA LYS A 120 -12.13 19.73 -0.87
C LYS A 120 -11.91 20.65 0.34
N ASP A 121 -12.77 20.57 1.35
CA ASP A 121 -12.70 21.42 2.54
C ASP A 121 -11.97 20.75 3.73
N VAL A 122 -11.44 19.54 3.52
CA VAL A 122 -10.66 18.80 4.52
C VAL A 122 -9.19 19.18 4.41
N LYS A 123 -8.66 19.82 5.45
CA LYS A 123 -7.26 20.32 5.45
C LYS A 123 -6.23 19.25 5.77
N GLU A 124 -6.59 18.28 6.61
CA GLU A 124 -5.66 17.33 7.21
C GLU A 124 -6.34 15.97 7.37
N ILE A 125 -5.57 14.90 7.23
CA ILE A 125 -6.04 13.56 7.56
C ILE A 125 -6.07 13.38 9.07
N LYS A 126 -7.13 12.72 9.56
CA LYS A 126 -7.31 12.36 10.97
C LYS A 126 -7.80 10.94 11.08
N GLY A 127 -7.30 10.24 12.10
CA GLY A 127 -7.72 8.86 12.40
C GLY A 127 -6.58 7.91 12.70
N ASP A 128 -6.92 6.63 12.71
CA ASP A 128 -5.98 5.53 12.96
C ASP A 128 -5.11 5.25 11.72
N LEU A 129 -3.81 5.05 11.94
CA LEU A 129 -2.92 4.53 10.92
C LEU A 129 -3.10 3.02 10.77
N ILE A 130 -3.39 2.58 9.55
CA ILE A 130 -3.65 1.18 9.23
C ILE A 130 -2.69 0.72 8.14
N LEU A 131 -1.90 -0.30 8.45
CA LEU A 131 -1.22 -1.11 7.46
C LEU A 131 -2.17 -2.22 6.99
N GLU A 132 -2.74 -2.07 5.80
CA GLU A 132 -3.62 -3.08 5.20
C GLU A 132 -2.81 -4.10 4.37
N ILE A 133 -3.05 -5.38 4.64
CA ILE A 133 -2.26 -6.50 4.10
C ILE A 133 -3.17 -7.64 3.63
N PRO A 134 -2.69 -8.57 2.78
CA PRO A 134 -3.44 -9.81 2.53
C PRO A 134 -3.60 -10.63 3.82
N ALA A 135 -4.62 -11.48 3.87
CA ALA A 135 -4.73 -12.46 4.94
C ALA A 135 -3.45 -13.30 5.00
N GLN A 136 -2.92 -13.50 6.21
CA GLN A 136 -1.66 -14.21 6.41
C GLN A 136 -1.90 -15.72 6.36
N LYS A 137 -1.20 -16.43 5.48
CA LYS A 137 -1.35 -17.89 5.27
C LYS A 137 -1.11 -18.69 6.56
N SER A 138 -0.10 -18.31 7.33
CA SER A 138 0.20 -18.92 8.63
C SER A 138 -0.73 -18.45 9.76
N GLY A 139 -1.50 -17.39 9.51
CA GLY A 139 -2.33 -16.71 10.50
C GLY A 139 -1.57 -15.87 11.53
N LYS A 140 -0.23 -15.80 11.45
CA LYS A 140 0.65 -15.15 12.44
C LYS A 140 1.50 -14.04 11.81
N ILE A 141 1.97 -13.15 12.66
CA ILE A 141 2.97 -12.10 12.38
C ILE A 141 3.92 -12.10 13.59
N SER A 142 5.21 -11.86 13.38
CA SER A 142 6.18 -11.80 14.47
C SER A 142 5.73 -10.82 15.58
N TYR A 143 5.91 -11.24 16.84
CA TYR A 143 5.64 -10.42 18.02
C TYR A 143 6.40 -9.09 17.98
N THR A 144 7.65 -9.06 17.51
CA THR A 144 8.44 -7.82 17.43
C THR A 144 7.78 -6.79 16.53
N ILE A 145 7.23 -7.22 15.39
CA ILE A 145 6.54 -6.35 14.44
C ILE A 145 5.22 -5.85 15.04
N LEU A 146 4.45 -6.75 15.65
CA LEU A 146 3.17 -6.41 16.29
C LEU A 146 3.37 -5.44 17.45
N LYS A 147 4.39 -5.67 18.27
CA LYS A 147 4.79 -4.78 19.35
C LYS A 147 5.19 -3.41 18.81
N TYR A 148 6.07 -3.36 17.79
CA TYR A 148 6.51 -2.09 17.22
C TYR A 148 5.36 -1.30 16.58
N ALA A 149 4.43 -1.97 15.90
CA ALA A 149 3.23 -1.35 15.36
C ALA A 149 2.36 -0.76 16.48
N ARG A 150 2.12 -1.52 17.55
CA ARG A 150 1.35 -1.06 18.72
C ARG A 150 1.99 0.14 19.40
N ASP A 151 3.30 0.10 19.63
CA ASP A 151 4.05 1.19 20.27
C ASP A 151 4.06 2.49 19.42
N ASN A 152 3.69 2.41 18.13
CA ASN A 152 3.62 3.54 17.20
C ASN A 152 2.17 3.91 16.81
N ASP A 153 1.17 3.34 17.47
CA ASP A 153 -0.27 3.51 17.20
C ASP A 153 -0.69 3.11 15.78
N ILE A 154 -0.10 2.02 15.27
CA ILE A 154 -0.38 1.47 13.94
C ILE A 154 -1.12 0.15 14.08
N LYS A 155 -2.28 0.04 13.42
CA LYS A 155 -3.05 -1.19 13.32
C LYS A 155 -2.59 -1.98 12.10
N ILE A 156 -2.28 -3.26 12.27
CA ILE A 156 -2.09 -4.18 11.14
C ILE A 156 -3.41 -4.91 10.91
N ARG A 157 -4.03 -4.67 9.75
CA ARG A 157 -5.35 -5.20 9.39
C ARG A 157 -5.24 -5.98 8.09
N ASP A 158 -5.77 -7.20 8.04
CA ASP A 158 -5.93 -7.85 6.74
C ASP A 158 -7.21 -7.46 6.00
N ILE A 159 -7.30 -7.86 4.74
CA ILE A 159 -8.46 -7.62 3.87
C ILE A 159 -9.79 -8.20 4.40
N ASN A 160 -9.74 -9.15 5.34
CA ASN A 160 -10.93 -9.73 5.98
C ASN A 160 -11.34 -8.94 7.24
N GLY A 161 -10.62 -7.87 7.57
CA GLY A 161 -10.85 -7.06 8.75
C GLY A 161 -10.19 -7.60 10.02
N LYS A 162 -9.41 -8.68 9.96
CA LYS A 162 -8.71 -9.20 11.15
C LYS A 162 -7.61 -8.21 11.54
N ILE A 163 -7.66 -7.75 12.79
CA ILE A 163 -6.59 -6.98 13.40
C ILE A 163 -5.62 -7.94 14.08
N TYR A 164 -4.35 -7.86 13.70
CA TYR A 164 -3.28 -8.62 14.34
C TYR A 164 -2.81 -7.86 15.58
N LYS A 165 -2.69 -8.56 16.71
CA LYS A 165 -2.37 -7.98 18.02
C LYS A 165 -1.26 -8.74 18.70
#